data_AF-W6RKF2-F1
#
_entry.id   AF-W6RKF2-F1
#
_cell.length_a   1.000
_cell.length_b   1.000
_cell.length_c   1.000
_cell.angle_alpha   90.00
_cell.angle_beta   90.00
_cell.angle_gamma   90.00
#
_symmetry.space_group_name_H-M   'P 1'
#
loop_
_entity.id
_entity.type
_entity.pdbx_description
1 polymer ?
#
loop_
_entity_poly.entity_id
_entity_poly.type
_entity_poly.pdbx_seq_one_letter_code
_entity_poly.pdbx_strand_id
1 'polypeptide(L)'
;MSTAQRQLKLGAFLYPTGHHVAAWRHPEAQADAGSNIAHYIELAQLAEAAKFDLIFMADGVGTRGTDIDALSRTAVRYVAQFEPITLLSALATVTKDIGFVATASTSYNEPYHIARKFASLDHISGGRAGWNLVTSSSEHEAHNFGRDEHYAHAERYERAPHLPVGLRDFVELVLPELRRRGLFRTEYQGRTLRENLGLSVPQHPARLQAAAE
;
A
#
# COMPACT_ATOMS: atom_id res chain seq x y z
N MET A 1 18.48 -12.05 -25.81
CA MET A 1 17.64 -11.46 -24.73
C MET A 1 18.37 -11.65 -23.43
N SER A 2 18.68 -10.58 -22.70
CA SER A 2 19.40 -10.66 -21.41
C SER A 2 18.56 -11.49 -20.43
N THR A 3 19.07 -12.68 -20.08
CA THR A 3 18.53 -13.56 -19.06
C THR A 3 18.97 -13.08 -17.68
N ALA A 4 18.56 -11.87 -17.31
CA ALA A 4 18.83 -11.38 -15.96
C ALA A 4 18.12 -12.30 -14.95
N GLN A 5 18.90 -12.91 -14.05
CA GLN A 5 18.37 -13.77 -13.00
C GLN A 5 17.46 -12.94 -12.09
N ARG A 6 16.16 -13.28 -12.06
CA ARG A 6 15.17 -12.57 -11.25
C ARG A 6 15.50 -12.75 -9.77
N GLN A 7 15.52 -11.65 -9.03
CA GLN A 7 15.69 -11.64 -7.57
C GLN A 7 14.36 -11.34 -6.88
N LEU A 8 14.18 -11.89 -5.68
CA LEU A 8 13.07 -11.51 -4.80
C LEU A 8 13.23 -10.07 -4.36
N LYS A 9 12.11 -9.36 -4.21
CA LYS A 9 12.05 -8.02 -3.66
C LYS A 9 11.67 -8.09 -2.19
N LEU A 10 12.46 -7.47 -1.32
CA LEU A 10 12.31 -7.52 0.12
C LEU A 10 11.83 -6.18 0.66
N GLY A 11 10.70 -6.18 1.38
CA GLY A 11 10.13 -4.99 2.01
C GLY A 11 10.14 -5.09 3.54
N ALA A 12 10.64 -4.07 4.20
CA ALA A 12 10.65 -3.95 5.65
C ALA A 12 9.35 -3.27 6.10
N PHE A 13 8.41 -4.04 6.64
CA PHE A 13 7.16 -3.51 7.15
C PHE A 13 7.34 -3.06 8.61
N LEU A 14 7.44 -1.76 8.84
CA LEU A 14 7.75 -1.20 10.16
C LEU A 14 6.48 -0.85 10.95
N TYR A 15 6.49 -1.23 12.23
CA TYR A 15 5.60 -0.75 13.29
C TYR A 15 6.45 -0.35 14.49
N PRO A 16 6.00 0.58 15.35
CA PRO A 16 6.79 1.10 16.47
C PRO A 16 7.52 0.02 17.26
N THR A 17 6.80 -0.98 17.78
CA THR A 17 7.40 -2.07 18.55
C THR A 17 7.27 -3.43 17.86
N GLY A 18 7.03 -3.46 16.55
CA GLY A 18 6.74 -4.68 15.79
C GLY A 18 5.25 -5.05 15.68
N HIS A 19 4.96 -6.14 14.95
CA HIS A 19 3.59 -6.50 14.51
C HIS A 19 2.77 -7.31 15.51
N HIS A 20 3.43 -7.97 16.45
CA HIS A 20 2.71 -8.77 17.44
C HIS A 20 2.02 -7.84 18.44
N VAL A 21 0.76 -8.10 18.80
CA VAL A 21 -0.04 -7.23 19.68
C VAL A 21 0.63 -6.92 21.02
N ALA A 22 1.46 -7.85 21.50
CA ALA A 22 2.21 -7.78 22.75
C ALA A 22 3.72 -7.54 22.56
N ALA A 23 4.18 -7.20 21.36
CA ALA A 23 5.61 -7.04 21.08
C ALA A 23 6.27 -5.94 21.95
N TRP A 24 5.50 -4.90 22.30
CA TRP A 24 5.91 -3.84 23.22
C TRP A 24 6.31 -4.34 24.62
N ARG A 25 5.89 -5.55 25.02
CA ARG A 25 6.24 -6.16 26.32
C ARG A 25 7.59 -6.86 26.29
N HIS A 26 8.20 -7.04 25.13
CA HIS A 26 9.50 -7.68 25.03
C HIS A 26 10.56 -6.79 25.70
N PRO A 27 11.47 -7.33 26.54
CA PRO A 27 12.47 -6.52 27.25
C PRO A 27 13.39 -5.70 26.33
N GLU A 28 13.58 -6.15 25.09
CA GLU A 28 14.40 -5.46 24.08
C GLU A 28 13.58 -4.54 23.15
N ALA A 29 12.26 -4.42 23.36
CA ALA A 29 11.46 -3.49 22.57
C ALA A 29 11.77 -2.04 22.94
N GLN A 30 11.84 -1.17 21.94
CA GLN A 30 12.01 0.26 22.18
C GLN A 30 10.72 0.85 22.76
N ALA A 31 10.76 1.32 24.01
CA ALA A 31 9.57 1.74 24.75
C ALA A 31 8.89 2.99 24.17
N ASP A 32 9.68 3.92 23.62
CA ASP A 32 9.22 5.18 23.06
C ASP A 32 9.14 5.18 21.52
N ALA A 33 9.15 3.99 20.90
CA ALA A 33 9.30 3.83 19.46
C ALA A 33 8.26 4.59 18.63
N GLY A 34 7.05 4.85 19.16
CA GLY A 34 6.00 5.60 18.47
C GLY A 34 6.36 7.07 18.19
N SER A 35 7.26 7.65 18.99
CA SER A 35 7.65 9.06 18.93
C SER A 35 9.17 9.27 18.86
N ASN A 36 9.95 8.20 18.68
CA ASN A 36 11.41 8.26 18.66
C ASN A 36 11.95 8.20 17.22
N ILE A 37 12.34 9.35 16.68
CA ILE A 37 12.90 9.42 15.32
C ILE A 37 14.25 8.68 15.20
N ALA A 38 15.09 8.70 16.24
CA ALA A 38 16.40 8.05 16.20
C ALA A 38 16.27 6.53 16.00
N HIS A 39 15.24 5.93 16.62
CA HIS A 39 14.90 4.53 16.41
C HIS A 39 14.58 4.22 14.93
N TYR A 40 13.78 5.06 14.27
CA TYR A 40 13.46 4.86 12.84
C TYR A 40 14.65 5.11 11.91
N ILE A 41 15.55 6.03 12.26
CA ILE A 41 16.81 6.23 11.51
C ILE A 41 17.65 4.95 11.54
N GLU A 42 17.81 4.36 12.73
CA GLU A 42 18.54 3.10 12.91
C GLU A 42 17.92 1.96 12.09
N LEU A 43 16.59 1.78 12.19
CA LEU A 43 15.86 0.76 11.42
C LEU A 43 16.02 0.95 9.91
N ALA A 44 15.97 2.21 9.43
CA ALA A 44 16.08 2.49 8.00
C ALA A 44 17.48 2.20 7.46
N GLN A 45 18.52 2.60 8.20
CA GLN A 45 19.91 2.32 7.85
C GLN A 45 20.22 0.83 7.92
N LEU A 46 19.67 0.12 8.91
CA LEU A 46 19.80 -1.32 9.02
C LEU A 46 19.14 -2.05 7.84
N ALA A 47 17.92 -1.67 7.47
CA ALA A 47 17.21 -2.23 6.33
C ALA A 47 17.98 -2.01 5.01
N GLU A 48 18.51 -0.80 4.80
CA GLU A 48 19.33 -0.48 3.63
C GLU A 48 20.64 -1.28 3.59
N ALA A 49 21.36 -1.37 4.72
CA ALA A 49 22.57 -2.18 4.83
C ALA A 49 22.30 -3.67 4.52
N ALA A 50 21.14 -4.16 4.93
CA ALA A 50 20.65 -5.52 4.68
C ALA A 50 20.06 -5.74 3.27
N LYS A 51 20.13 -4.74 2.37
CA LYS A 51 19.67 -4.81 0.98
C LYS A 51 18.16 -5.01 0.81
N PHE A 52 17.37 -4.51 1.75
CA PHE A 52 15.93 -4.37 1.52
C PHE A 52 15.68 -3.35 0.42
N ASP A 53 14.70 -3.63 -0.44
CA ASP A 53 14.33 -2.76 -1.55
C ASP A 53 13.48 -1.58 -1.08
N LEU A 54 12.69 -1.76 -0.02
CA LEU A 54 11.81 -0.72 0.49
C LEU A 54 11.52 -0.84 1.98
N ILE A 55 11.20 0.31 2.58
CA ILE A 55 10.50 0.43 3.85
C ILE A 55 9.03 0.68 3.54
N PHE A 56 8.16 -0.06 4.21
CA PHE A 56 6.72 0.10 4.13
C PHE A 56 6.16 0.53 5.49
N MET A 57 5.37 1.61 5.47
CA MET A 57 4.64 2.08 6.64
C MET A 57 3.14 2.06 6.36
N ALA A 58 2.42 1.25 7.15
CA ALA A 58 0.97 1.23 7.16
C ALA A 58 0.41 2.39 7.99
N ASP A 59 -0.80 2.81 7.65
CA ASP A 59 -1.48 3.90 8.34
C ASP A 59 -2.97 3.67 8.45
N GLY A 60 -3.58 4.40 9.37
CA GLY A 60 -5.01 4.62 9.47
C GLY A 60 -5.25 6.02 10.00
N VAL A 61 -6.29 6.69 9.53
CA VAL A 61 -6.56 8.09 9.89
C VAL A 61 -7.43 8.21 11.16
N GLY A 62 -7.32 7.20 12.01
CA GLY A 62 -8.04 7.07 13.27
C GLY A 62 -7.56 5.86 14.05
N THR A 63 -7.92 5.84 15.34
CA THR A 63 -7.62 4.70 16.20
C THR A 63 -8.49 3.50 15.81
N ARG A 64 -7.92 2.30 15.89
CA ARG A 64 -8.69 1.06 15.65
C ARG A 64 -9.53 0.69 16.87
N GLY A 65 -10.62 1.40 17.08
CA GLY A 65 -11.54 1.22 18.21
C GLY A 65 -11.57 2.41 19.16
N THR A 66 -12.47 2.36 20.14
CA THR A 66 -12.71 3.42 21.14
C THR A 66 -12.53 2.95 22.59
N ASP A 67 -12.34 1.65 22.81
CA ASP A 67 -12.07 1.09 24.15
C ASP A 67 -10.67 1.51 24.62
N ILE A 68 -10.63 2.46 25.55
CA ILE A 68 -9.39 3.02 26.10
C ILE A 68 -8.54 1.96 26.79
N ASP A 69 -9.16 1.01 27.50
CA ASP A 69 -8.46 -0.06 28.17
C ASP A 69 -7.75 -0.94 27.14
N ALA A 70 -8.42 -1.32 26.07
CA ALA A 70 -7.81 -2.08 24.98
C ALA A 70 -6.72 -1.28 24.25
N LEU A 71 -6.95 0.00 23.98
CA LEU A 71 -6.01 0.88 23.28
C LEU A 71 -4.74 1.15 24.10
N SER A 72 -4.83 1.19 25.43
CA SER A 72 -3.67 1.39 26.32
C SER A 72 -2.71 0.19 26.37
N ARG A 73 -3.10 -0.98 25.85
CA ARG A 73 -2.33 -2.24 25.95
C ARG A 73 -1.84 -2.77 24.60
N THR A 74 -1.75 -1.93 23.59
CA THR A 74 -1.39 -2.33 22.24
C THR A 74 -0.54 -1.28 21.52
N ALA A 75 0.41 -1.75 20.71
CA ALA A 75 1.28 -0.90 19.89
C ALA A 75 0.94 -0.94 18.39
N VAL A 76 -0.13 -1.65 18.00
CA VAL A 76 -0.48 -1.95 16.59
C VAL A 76 -1.83 -1.39 16.16
N ARG A 77 -2.39 -0.43 16.92
CA ARG A 77 -3.70 0.18 16.65
C ARG A 77 -3.64 1.66 16.24
N TYR A 78 -2.50 2.08 15.71
CA TYR A 78 -2.26 3.45 15.23
C TYR A 78 -2.46 4.50 16.33
N VAL A 79 -2.02 4.17 17.55
CA VAL A 79 -2.05 5.06 18.70
C VAL A 79 -0.64 5.58 18.91
N ALA A 80 -0.48 6.91 18.99
CA ALA A 80 0.79 7.57 19.30
C ALA A 80 1.98 7.14 18.41
N GLN A 81 1.76 7.11 17.09
CA GLN A 81 2.81 6.89 16.09
C GLN A 81 2.93 8.07 15.14
N PHE A 82 4.08 8.22 14.47
CA PHE A 82 4.27 9.25 13.45
C PHE A 82 3.32 9.10 12.25
N GLU A 83 2.97 10.23 11.64
CA GLU A 83 2.37 10.24 10.31
C GLU A 83 3.41 9.75 9.28
N PRO A 84 3.10 8.77 8.42
CA PRO A 84 4.14 8.11 7.63
C PRO A 84 4.85 8.99 6.61
N ILE A 85 4.17 9.88 5.88
CA ILE A 85 4.82 10.62 4.79
C ILE A 85 5.86 11.59 5.36
N THR A 86 5.55 12.27 6.45
CA THR A 86 6.47 13.16 7.15
C THR A 86 7.67 12.40 7.74
N LEU A 87 7.44 11.24 8.36
CA LEU A 87 8.52 10.38 8.86
C LEU A 87 9.42 9.88 7.72
N LEU A 88 8.85 9.30 6.66
CA LEU A 88 9.63 8.80 5.52
C LEU A 88 10.40 9.91 4.82
N SER A 89 9.88 11.15 4.80
CA SER A 89 10.61 12.31 4.27
C SER A 89 11.87 12.60 5.09
N ALA A 90 11.84 12.44 6.41
CA ALA A 90 13.02 12.58 7.25
C ALA A 90 14.02 11.44 7.01
N LEU A 91 13.54 10.19 6.97
CA LEU A 91 14.38 9.01 6.74
C LEU A 91 15.07 9.02 5.38
N ALA A 92 14.42 9.61 4.36
CA ALA A 92 14.99 9.75 3.03
C ALA A 92 16.29 10.55 2.99
N THR A 93 16.50 11.45 3.96
CA THR A 93 17.72 12.29 4.03
C THR A 93 18.93 11.55 4.60
N VAL A 94 18.73 10.39 5.24
CA VAL A 94 19.78 9.62 5.93
C VAL A 94 20.02 8.24 5.33
N THR A 95 19.39 7.94 4.19
CA THR A 95 19.57 6.72 3.38
C THR A 95 19.76 7.07 1.91
N LYS A 96 20.29 6.16 1.11
CA LYS A 96 20.69 6.43 -0.29
C LYS A 96 19.87 5.71 -1.34
N ASP A 97 19.59 4.43 -1.12
CA ASP A 97 19.11 3.49 -2.13
C ASP A 97 17.72 2.91 -1.78
N ILE A 98 17.40 2.77 -0.49
CA ILE A 98 16.14 2.10 -0.07
C ILE A 98 14.89 2.92 -0.45
N GLY A 99 13.85 2.25 -0.94
CA GLY A 99 12.55 2.84 -1.29
C GLY A 99 11.67 3.17 -0.09
N PHE A 100 10.75 4.11 -0.25
CA PHE A 100 9.86 4.60 0.82
C PHE A 100 8.40 4.50 0.41
N VAL A 101 7.68 3.52 0.96
CA VAL A 101 6.28 3.28 0.66
C VAL A 101 5.40 3.66 1.85
N ALA A 102 4.59 4.71 1.69
CA ALA A 102 3.62 5.12 2.70
C ALA A 102 2.21 4.69 2.30
N THR A 103 1.44 4.24 3.28
CA THR A 103 -0.02 4.14 3.16
C THR A 103 -0.64 5.51 3.33
N ALA A 104 -1.55 5.86 2.42
CA ALA A 104 -2.38 7.05 2.61
C ALA A 104 -3.76 6.84 2.00
N SER A 105 -4.79 7.20 2.77
CA SER A 105 -6.18 7.02 2.38
C SER A 105 -6.67 8.10 1.43
N THR A 106 -7.39 7.68 0.41
CA THR A 106 -8.04 8.55 -0.58
C THR A 106 -9.45 8.95 -0.17
N SER A 107 -10.00 8.32 0.88
CA SER A 107 -11.33 8.67 1.38
C SER A 107 -11.35 10.03 2.06
N TYR A 108 -10.26 10.39 2.74
CA TYR A 108 -10.22 11.58 3.60
C TYR A 108 -9.11 12.57 3.25
N ASN A 109 -8.21 12.22 2.32
CA ASN A 109 -7.26 13.18 1.77
C ASN A 109 -7.77 13.73 0.44
N GLU A 110 -7.76 15.06 0.32
CA GLU A 110 -8.00 15.72 -0.96
C GLU A 110 -6.91 15.39 -1.99
N PRO A 111 -7.25 15.14 -3.27
CA PRO A 111 -6.29 14.74 -4.31
C PRO A 111 -5.09 15.68 -4.44
N TYR A 112 -5.32 16.99 -4.34
CA TYR A 112 -4.25 17.97 -4.42
C TYR A 112 -3.23 17.82 -3.27
N HIS A 113 -3.71 17.63 -2.04
CA HIS A 113 -2.83 17.51 -0.87
C HIS A 113 -2.02 16.22 -0.92
N ILE A 114 -2.64 15.11 -1.30
CA ILE A 114 -1.93 13.83 -1.36
C ILE A 114 -0.90 13.82 -2.49
N ALA A 115 -1.24 14.37 -3.66
CA ALA A 115 -0.31 14.53 -4.77
C ALA A 115 0.90 15.40 -4.36
N ARG A 116 0.66 16.54 -3.70
CA ARG A 116 1.73 17.42 -3.23
C ARG A 116 2.65 16.75 -2.21
N LYS A 117 2.09 15.98 -1.26
CA LYS A 117 2.85 15.23 -0.25
C LYS A 117 3.76 14.18 -0.90
N PHE A 118 3.22 13.34 -1.79
CA PHE A 118 4.02 12.32 -2.48
C PHE A 118 5.04 12.90 -3.45
N ALA A 119 4.69 13.96 -4.19
CA ALA A 119 5.67 14.65 -5.04
C ALA A 119 6.83 15.23 -4.20
N SER A 120 6.54 15.78 -3.02
CA SER A 120 7.58 16.27 -2.12
C SER A 120 8.47 15.14 -1.62
N LEU A 121 7.90 14.01 -1.19
CA LEU A 121 8.66 12.83 -0.78
C LEU A 121 9.51 12.29 -1.95
N ASP A 122 8.97 12.27 -3.16
CA ASP A 122 9.69 11.82 -4.34
C ASP A 122 10.91 12.70 -4.65
N HIS A 123 10.75 14.02 -4.58
CA HIS A 123 11.85 14.97 -4.74
C HIS A 123 12.90 14.86 -3.62
N ILE A 124 12.47 14.78 -2.35
CA ILE A 124 13.38 14.66 -1.20
C ILE A 124 14.18 13.36 -1.28
N SER A 125 13.51 12.27 -1.66
CA SER A 125 14.12 10.94 -1.73
C SER A 125 14.90 10.68 -3.02
N GLY A 126 14.76 11.51 -4.05
CA GLY A 126 15.42 11.33 -5.35
C GLY A 126 14.79 10.22 -6.20
N GLY A 127 13.46 10.15 -6.25
CA GLY A 127 12.74 9.17 -7.06
C GLY A 127 12.45 7.84 -6.36
N ARG A 128 12.51 7.80 -5.03
CA ARG A 128 12.36 6.57 -4.22
C ARG A 128 11.01 6.47 -3.51
N ALA A 129 10.04 7.31 -3.85
CA ALA A 129 8.73 7.30 -3.21
C ALA A 129 7.81 6.24 -3.81
N GLY A 130 6.98 5.62 -2.97
CA GLY A 130 5.89 4.75 -3.37
C GLY A 130 4.64 5.01 -2.53
N TRP A 131 3.47 4.78 -3.12
CA TRP A 131 2.19 4.95 -2.45
C TRP A 131 1.43 3.64 -2.37
N ASN A 132 1.16 3.17 -1.16
CA ASN A 132 0.13 2.18 -0.90
C ASN A 132 -1.23 2.87 -0.81
N LEU A 133 -1.93 2.92 -1.94
CA LEU A 133 -3.24 3.56 -2.06
C LEU A 133 -4.31 2.74 -1.36
N VAL A 134 -4.97 3.35 -0.38
CA VAL A 134 -6.08 2.74 0.36
C VAL A 134 -7.31 3.65 0.36
N THR A 135 -8.44 3.08 0.72
CA THR A 135 -9.75 3.73 0.76
C THR A 135 -10.33 3.73 2.17
N SER A 136 -9.48 3.68 3.20
CA SER A 136 -9.92 3.55 4.61
C SER A 136 -10.83 2.33 4.86
N SER A 137 -11.18 2.06 6.11
CA SER A 137 -12.05 0.90 6.40
C SER A 137 -12.87 1.01 7.67
N SER A 138 -12.56 1.96 8.55
CA SER A 138 -13.19 2.02 9.87
C SER A 138 -14.19 3.18 9.95
N GLU A 139 -15.36 2.92 10.54
CA GLU A 139 -16.32 3.96 10.92
C GLU A 139 -15.71 5.00 11.86
N HIS A 140 -14.79 4.60 12.74
CA HIS A 140 -14.12 5.51 13.66
C HIS A 140 -13.27 6.57 12.95
N GLU A 141 -12.80 6.29 11.74
CA GLU A 141 -12.10 7.28 10.93
C GLU A 141 -13.03 8.42 10.51
N ALA A 142 -14.32 8.18 10.30
CA ALA A 142 -15.27 9.19 9.80
C ALA A 142 -15.41 10.37 10.76
N HIS A 143 -15.51 10.08 12.06
CA HIS A 143 -15.69 11.10 13.08
C HIS A 143 -14.52 12.08 13.18
N ASN A 144 -13.29 11.63 12.89
CA ASN A 144 -12.10 12.50 12.87
C ASN A 144 -12.14 13.52 11.72
N PHE A 145 -12.94 13.27 10.67
CA PHE A 145 -13.10 14.15 9.52
C PHE A 145 -14.48 14.81 9.49
N GLY A 146 -15.15 14.89 10.64
CA GLY A 146 -16.43 15.60 10.78
C GLY A 146 -17.59 14.91 10.06
N ARG A 147 -17.54 13.58 9.93
CA ARG A 147 -18.62 12.78 9.34
C ARG A 147 -19.24 11.85 10.38
N ASP A 148 -20.55 11.68 10.27
CA ASP A 148 -21.30 10.74 11.10
C ASP A 148 -21.11 9.30 10.65
N GLU A 149 -20.95 9.09 9.34
CA GLU A 149 -20.79 7.77 8.72
C GLU A 149 -19.59 7.75 7.78
N HIS A 150 -18.93 6.59 7.73
CA HIS A 150 -17.94 6.32 6.71
C HIS A 150 -18.59 6.29 5.32
N TYR A 151 -17.79 6.59 4.30
CA TYR A 151 -18.20 6.44 2.92
C TYR A 151 -18.58 4.99 2.62
N ALA A 152 -19.66 4.82 1.84
CA ALA A 152 -20.05 3.50 1.37
C ALA A 152 -18.92 2.85 0.56
N HIS A 153 -18.80 1.52 0.63
CA HIS A 153 -17.68 0.80 0.02
C HIS A 153 -17.42 1.21 -1.44
N ALA A 154 -18.47 1.24 -2.26
CA ALA A 154 -18.38 1.59 -3.68
C ALA A 154 -17.94 3.04 -3.91
N GLU A 155 -18.51 3.99 -3.15
CA GLU A 155 -18.19 5.42 -3.26
C GLU A 155 -16.69 5.68 -3.02
N ARG A 156 -16.07 4.94 -2.08
CA ARG A 156 -14.65 5.12 -1.78
C ARG A 156 -13.74 4.79 -2.96
N TYR A 157 -14.08 3.77 -3.74
CA TYR A 157 -13.32 3.40 -4.94
C TYR A 157 -13.60 4.32 -6.13
N GLU A 158 -14.77 4.95 -6.19
CA GLU A 158 -15.07 6.00 -7.17
C GLU A 158 -14.28 7.28 -6.88
N ARG A 159 -14.13 7.64 -5.59
CA ARG A 159 -13.37 8.82 -5.13
C ARG A 159 -11.85 8.68 -5.23
N ALA A 160 -11.31 7.47 -5.18
CA ALA A 160 -9.86 7.24 -5.28
C ALA A 160 -9.31 7.91 -6.57
N PRO A 161 -8.10 8.52 -6.52
CA PRO A 161 -7.51 9.28 -7.62
C PRO A 161 -7.68 8.51 -8.92
N HIS A 162 -8.22 9.23 -9.89
CA HIS A 162 -8.98 8.69 -11.00
C HIS A 162 -8.19 7.85 -12.02
N LEU A 163 -7.61 6.72 -11.62
CA LEU A 163 -7.50 5.58 -12.53
C LEU A 163 -8.87 5.27 -13.19
N PRO A 164 -10.03 5.38 -12.49
CA PRO A 164 -11.32 5.18 -13.14
C PRO A 164 -11.74 6.26 -14.14
N VAL A 165 -11.26 7.51 -14.14
CA VAL A 165 -11.64 8.46 -15.22
C VAL A 165 -10.95 8.04 -16.52
N GLY A 166 -9.65 7.76 -16.48
CA GLY A 166 -8.95 7.25 -17.66
C GLY A 166 -9.55 5.95 -18.19
N LEU A 167 -9.91 5.01 -17.30
CA LEU A 167 -10.54 3.75 -17.71
C LEU A 167 -12.00 3.93 -18.16
N ARG A 168 -12.79 4.78 -17.49
CA ARG A 168 -14.18 5.07 -17.85
C ARG A 168 -14.23 5.79 -19.18
N ASP A 169 -13.44 6.84 -19.39
CA ASP A 169 -13.30 7.53 -20.67
C ASP A 169 -12.81 6.57 -21.75
N PHE A 170 -11.88 5.66 -21.43
CA PHE A 170 -11.46 4.64 -22.38
C PHE A 170 -12.61 3.69 -22.74
N VAL A 171 -13.41 3.23 -21.76
CA VAL A 171 -14.56 2.33 -22.00
C VAL A 171 -15.72 3.04 -22.69
N GLU A 172 -15.98 4.30 -22.38
CA GLU A 172 -17.11 5.08 -22.88
C GLU A 172 -16.80 5.77 -24.22
N LEU A 173 -15.55 6.19 -24.45
CA LEU A 173 -15.16 6.97 -25.63
C LEU A 173 -14.27 6.19 -26.61
N VAL A 174 -13.27 5.47 -26.11
CA VAL A 174 -12.26 4.82 -26.98
C VAL A 174 -12.70 3.42 -27.43
N LEU A 175 -13.21 2.61 -26.50
CA LEU A 175 -13.61 1.23 -26.75
C LEU A 175 -14.72 1.11 -27.81
N PRO A 176 -15.75 1.98 -27.86
CA PRO A 176 -16.74 1.96 -28.94
C PRO A 176 -16.10 2.25 -30.30
N GLU A 177 -15.15 3.20 -30.37
CA GLU A 177 -14.49 3.55 -31.62
C GLU A 177 -13.56 2.42 -32.11
N LEU A 178 -12.84 1.77 -31.18
CA LEU A 178 -12.02 0.60 -31.51
C LEU A 178 -12.88 -0.57 -32.02
N ARG A 179 -14.06 -0.80 -31.42
CA ARG A 179 -15.03 -1.81 -31.90
C ARG A 179 -15.60 -1.45 -33.27
N ARG A 180 -15.98 -0.18 -33.49
CA ARG A 180 -16.48 0.32 -34.78
C ARG A 180 -15.46 0.13 -35.91
N ARG A 181 -14.17 0.29 -35.59
CA ARG A 181 -13.05 0.07 -36.54
C ARG A 181 -12.61 -1.39 -36.67
N GLY A 182 -13.24 -2.33 -35.94
CA GLY A 182 -12.83 -3.74 -35.95
C GLY A 182 -11.48 -4.01 -35.28
N LEU A 183 -10.96 -3.06 -34.48
CA LEU A 183 -9.67 -3.15 -33.80
C LEU A 183 -9.78 -3.77 -32.39
N PHE A 184 -11.01 -3.97 -31.90
CA PHE A 184 -11.25 -4.57 -30.59
C PHE A 184 -12.51 -5.42 -30.59
N ARG A 185 -12.50 -6.48 -29.77
CA ARG A 185 -13.59 -7.46 -29.68
C ARG A 185 -14.90 -6.86 -29.14
N THR A 186 -16.01 -7.29 -29.73
CA THR A 186 -17.39 -6.95 -29.33
C THR A 186 -17.93 -7.91 -28.28
N GLU A 187 -17.41 -9.13 -28.23
CA GLU A 187 -17.88 -10.22 -27.38
C GLU A 187 -16.71 -11.09 -26.90
N TYR A 188 -16.92 -11.76 -25.77
CA TYR A 188 -15.97 -12.66 -25.15
C TYR A 188 -16.53 -14.08 -25.20
N GLN A 189 -15.77 -15.01 -25.77
CA GLN A 189 -16.21 -16.41 -25.97
C GLN A 189 -15.99 -17.27 -24.72
N GLY A 190 -15.04 -16.88 -23.86
CA GLY A 190 -14.69 -17.59 -22.62
C GLY A 190 -15.37 -17.02 -21.38
N ARG A 191 -15.60 -17.86 -20.38
CA ARG A 191 -16.10 -17.48 -19.04
C ARG A 191 -15.00 -16.96 -18.13
N THR A 192 -13.73 -17.14 -18.49
CA THR A 192 -12.58 -16.64 -17.74
C THR A 192 -11.66 -15.78 -18.61
N LEU A 193 -10.87 -14.89 -18.00
CA LEU A 193 -9.86 -14.10 -18.73
C LEU A 193 -8.86 -15.01 -19.46
N ARG A 194 -8.50 -16.14 -18.83
CA ARG A 194 -7.58 -17.14 -19.40
C ARG A 194 -8.13 -17.72 -20.71
N GLU A 195 -9.39 -18.14 -20.72
CA GLU A 195 -10.07 -18.66 -21.91
C GLU A 195 -10.11 -17.59 -23.03
N ASN A 196 -10.43 -16.35 -22.67
CA ASN A 196 -10.48 -15.23 -23.62
C ASN A 196 -9.12 -14.78 -24.17
N LEU A 197 -8.02 -15.29 -23.61
CA LEU A 197 -6.65 -15.07 -24.08
C LEU A 197 -6.09 -16.30 -24.80
N GLY A 198 -6.87 -17.38 -24.96
CA GLY A 198 -6.40 -18.63 -25.56
C GLY A 198 -5.31 -19.34 -24.76
N LEU A 199 -5.22 -19.04 -23.47
CA LEU A 199 -4.17 -19.58 -22.60
C LEU A 199 -4.58 -20.94 -22.06
N SER A 200 -3.68 -21.91 -22.10
CA SER A 200 -3.89 -23.22 -21.49
C SER A 200 -4.08 -23.11 -19.98
N VAL A 201 -4.89 -24.01 -19.41
CA VAL A 201 -5.01 -24.17 -17.97
C VAL A 201 -3.69 -24.77 -17.45
N PRO A 202 -2.97 -24.10 -16.54
CA PRO A 202 -1.74 -24.65 -15.99
C PRO A 202 -2.09 -25.92 -15.22
N GLN A 203 -1.42 -27.02 -15.56
CA GLN A 203 -1.56 -28.22 -14.75
C GLN A 203 -0.85 -28.01 -13.41
N HIS A 204 -1.55 -28.31 -12.32
CA HIS A 204 -0.95 -28.24 -10.99
C HIS A 204 0.22 -29.24 -10.91
N PRO A 205 1.40 -28.85 -10.35
CA PRO A 205 2.60 -29.70 -10.33
C PRO A 205 2.34 -31.10 -9.74
N ALA A 206 1.50 -31.20 -8.70
CA ALA A 206 1.12 -32.47 -8.10
C ALA A 206 0.34 -33.42 -9.03
N ARG A 207 -0.36 -32.90 -10.06
CA ARG A 207 -1.07 -33.73 -11.06
C ARG A 207 -0.16 -34.22 -12.19
N LEU A 208 0.96 -33.53 -12.42
CA LEU A 208 1.98 -33.97 -13.39
C LEU A 208 2.81 -35.14 -12.85
N GLN A 209 3.02 -35.20 -11.53
CA GLN A 209 3.72 -36.32 -10.89
C GLN A 209 2.89 -37.61 -10.87
N ALA A 210 1.58 -37.52 -10.64
CA ALA A 210 0.69 -38.69 -10.59
C ALA A 210 0.37 -39.33 -11.96
N ALA A 211 0.76 -38.70 -13.06
CA ALA A 211 0.59 -39.22 -14.43
C ALA A 211 1.90 -39.79 -15.01
N ALA A 212 3.01 -39.69 -14.26
CA ALA A 212 4.32 -40.22 -14.62
C ALA A 212 4.67 -41.50 -13.84
N GLU A 213 3.73 -42.00 -13.01
CA GLU A 213 3.70 -43.33 -12.40
C GLU A 213 2.69 -44.20 -13.13
#